data_AF-A0A382WTX7-F1
#
_entry.id   AF-A0A382WTX7-F1
#
_cell.length_a   1.000
_cell.length_b   1.000
_cell.length_c   1.000
_cell.angle_alpha   90.00
_cell.angle_beta   90.00
_cell.angle_gamma   90.00
#
_symmetry.space_group_name_H-M   'P 1'
#
loop_
_entity.id
_entity.type
_entity.pdbx_description
1 polymer ?
#
loop_
_entity_poly.entity_id
_entity_poly.type
_entity_poly.pdbx_seq_one_letter_code
_entity_poly.pdbx_strand_id
1 'polypeptide(L)'
;MRVNHNISSMKALRHLGDTNRATDKNLERLSSGLRVHSGSDGPADLMISEQMRAKISGLHQAIRNSETSISMTQTAEGALNEVSSILLEMRQISMHAANSGANDAKMMKGDQNEFENLLDTLDRIAQTTQFGTRPLFNGSNSATGEAVGPGLSFISATPKTKEAPTKSGYQIDIQQVASRGFASGTR
;
A
#
# COMPACT_ATOMS: atom_id res chain seq x y z
N MET A 1 44.60 58.48 36.04
CA MET A 1 44.39 57.11 35.52
C MET A 1 44.19 56.18 36.71
N ARG A 2 43.07 55.45 36.78
CA ARG A 2 42.64 54.75 38.02
C ARG A 2 43.17 53.31 38.03
N VAL A 3 43.96 52.98 39.04
CA VAL A 3 44.59 51.67 39.30
C VAL A 3 43.56 50.53 39.50
N ASN A 4 42.30 50.85 39.83
CA ASN A 4 41.28 49.84 40.14
C ASN A 4 40.61 49.16 38.93
N HIS A 5 40.71 49.70 37.70
CA HIS A 5 40.03 49.11 36.55
C HIS A 5 40.94 49.11 35.32
N ASN A 6 41.31 47.92 34.86
CA ASN A 6 42.11 47.74 33.67
C ASN A 6 41.22 47.48 32.45
N ILE A 7 40.85 48.57 31.76
CA ILE A 7 39.93 48.54 30.63
C ILE A 7 40.54 47.82 29.40
N SER A 8 41.86 47.89 29.19
CA SER A 8 42.51 47.18 28.08
C SER A 8 42.50 45.67 28.31
N SER A 9 42.80 45.20 29.52
CA SER A 9 42.67 43.79 29.87
C SER A 9 41.23 43.28 29.79
N MET A 10 40.24 44.07 30.21
CA MET A 10 38.82 43.68 30.06
C MET A 10 38.35 43.62 28.60
N LYS A 11 38.92 44.45 27.72
CA LYS A 11 38.66 44.35 26.26
C LYS A 11 39.32 43.11 25.68
N ALA A 12 40.58 42.84 26.03
CA ALA A 12 41.29 41.63 25.60
C ALA A 12 40.57 40.35 26.04
N LEU A 13 40.07 40.30 27.29
CA LEU A 13 39.30 39.17 27.80
C LEU A 13 37.98 38.96 27.05
N ARG A 14 37.26 40.04 26.70
CA ARG A 14 36.03 39.95 25.89
C ARG A 14 36.32 39.39 24.49
N HIS A 15 37.34 39.92 23.81
CA HIS A 15 37.73 39.42 22.49
C HIS A 15 38.20 37.97 22.54
N LEU A 16 38.96 37.57 23.57
CA LEU A 16 39.33 36.17 23.77
C LEU A 16 38.10 35.27 23.95
N GLY A 17 37.12 35.72 24.74
CA GLY A 17 35.86 35.00 24.92
C GLY A 17 35.05 34.86 23.63
N ASP A 18 35.04 35.89 22.78
CA ASP A 18 34.37 35.83 21.47
C ASP A 18 35.10 34.87 20.51
N THR A 19 36.45 34.90 20.49
CA THR A 19 37.26 33.99 19.68
C THR A 19 37.07 32.54 20.12
N ASN A 20 37.09 32.25 21.42
CA ASN A 20 36.84 30.90 21.94
C ASN A 20 35.46 30.39 21.53
N ARG A 21 34.41 31.21 21.66
CA ARG A 21 33.05 30.84 21.23
C ARG A 21 32.98 30.55 19.72
N ALA A 22 33.72 31.30 18.90
CA ALA A 22 33.79 31.06 17.47
C ALA A 22 34.55 29.77 17.12
N THR A 23 35.66 29.47 17.82
CA THR A 23 36.41 28.23 17.62
C THR A 23 35.62 27.01 18.06
N ASP A 24 34.91 27.09 19.18
CA ASP A 24 34.07 25.99 19.70
C ASP A 24 32.97 25.64 18.69
N LYS A 25 32.32 26.64 18.10
CA LYS A 25 31.31 26.46 17.04
C LYS A 25 31.89 25.85 15.77
N ASN A 26 33.11 26.22 15.38
CA ASN A 26 33.77 25.61 14.23
C ASN A 26 34.13 24.15 14.50
N LEU A 27 34.58 23.82 15.70
CA LEU A 27 34.82 22.44 16.13
C LEU A 27 33.52 21.62 16.15
N GLU A 28 32.42 22.20 16.63
CA GLU A 28 31.09 21.57 16.60
C GLU A 28 30.64 21.25 15.16
N ARG A 29 30.79 22.19 14.22
CA ARG A 29 30.49 21.97 12.80
C ARG A 29 31.41 20.95 12.14
N LEU A 30 32.70 20.94 12.47
CA LEU A 30 33.65 19.93 11.99
C LEU A 30 33.30 18.53 12.53
N SER A 31 32.94 18.44 13.81
CA SER A 31 32.60 17.16 14.45
C SER A 31 31.27 16.58 13.97
N SER A 32 30.28 17.44 13.71
CA SER A 32 28.96 17.03 13.21
C SER A 32 28.90 16.89 11.69
N GLY A 33 29.81 17.52 10.96
CA GLY A 33 29.78 17.62 9.49
C GLY A 33 28.62 18.48 8.96
N LEU A 34 27.85 19.13 9.83
CA LEU A 34 26.67 19.92 9.47
C LEU A 34 26.99 21.41 9.52
N ARG A 35 26.70 22.14 8.44
CA ARG A 35 26.85 23.60 8.39
C ARG A 35 25.91 24.30 9.38
N VAL A 36 24.71 23.76 9.57
CA VAL A 36 23.65 24.30 10.44
C VAL A 36 23.34 23.23 11.50
N HIS A 37 23.72 23.52 12.75
CA HIS A 37 23.52 22.59 13.88
C HIS A 37 22.44 23.10 14.85
N SER A 38 22.38 24.42 15.09
CA SER A 38 21.43 25.05 16.02
C SER A 38 20.48 25.99 15.28
N GLY A 39 19.24 26.12 15.78
CA GLY A 39 18.24 27.07 15.28
C GLY A 39 18.67 28.54 15.36
N SER A 40 19.70 28.83 16.17
CA SER A 40 20.34 30.15 16.24
C SER A 40 21.18 30.52 15.01
N ASP A 41 21.61 29.53 14.21
CA ASP A 41 22.46 29.76 13.02
C ASP A 41 21.67 30.17 11.78
N GLY A 42 20.37 29.87 11.78
CA GLY A 42 19.45 30.10 10.67
C GLY A 42 18.19 29.26 10.84
N PRO A 43 17.11 29.78 11.48
CA PRO A 43 15.92 28.99 11.75
C PRO A 43 15.21 28.51 10.48
N ALA A 44 15.27 29.30 9.40
CA ALA A 44 14.72 28.90 8.09
C ALA A 44 15.53 27.77 7.44
N ASP A 45 16.86 27.87 7.44
CA ASP A 45 17.75 26.82 6.90
C ASP A 45 17.60 25.50 7.66
N LEU A 46 17.51 25.55 9.00
CA LEU A 46 17.28 24.38 9.84
C LEU A 46 15.90 23.75 9.55
N MET A 47 14.86 24.57 9.43
CA MET A 47 13.50 24.10 9.12
C MET A 47 13.47 23.36 7.78
N ILE A 48 14.11 23.91 6.74
CA ILE A 48 14.17 23.27 5.41
C ILE A 48 14.97 21.97 5.50
N SER A 49 16.09 21.93 6.22
CA SER A 49 16.87 20.70 6.38
C SER A 49 16.11 19.60 7.11
N GLU A 50 15.32 19.95 8.13
CA GLU A 50 14.49 18.97 8.85
C GLU A 50 13.29 18.51 8.01
N GLN A 51 12.68 19.40 7.23
CA GLN A 51 11.67 19.00 6.24
C GLN A 51 12.26 18.03 5.20
N MET A 52 13.47 18.28 4.70
CA MET A 52 14.15 17.37 3.78
C MET A 52 14.50 16.05 4.45
N ARG A 53 14.99 16.06 5.70
CA ARG A 53 15.26 14.83 6.47
C ARG A 53 13.99 13.99 6.67
N ALA A 54 12.88 14.63 7.01
CA ALA A 54 11.58 13.99 7.13
C ALA A 54 11.12 13.39 5.78
N LYS A 55 11.25 14.14 4.67
CA LYS A 55 10.95 13.65 3.32
C LYS A 55 11.82 12.45 2.93
N ILE A 56 13.12 12.51 3.20
CA ILE A 56 14.07 11.41 2.93
C ILE A 56 13.65 10.16 3.71
N SER A 57 13.33 10.30 5.00
CA SER A 57 12.84 9.20 5.82
C SER A 57 11.53 8.61 5.27
N GLY A 58 10.59 9.49 4.87
CA GLY A 58 9.34 9.09 4.23
C GLY A 58 9.55 8.36 2.90
N LEU A 59 10.47 8.83 2.05
CA LEU A 59 10.83 8.18 0.79
C LEU A 59 11.48 6.82 1.02
N HIS A 60 12.38 6.69 2.01
CA HIS A 60 12.94 5.39 2.36
C HIS A 60 11.88 4.38 2.80
N GLN A 61 10.87 4.82 3.57
CA GLN A 61 9.75 3.95 3.91
C GLN A 61 8.90 3.62 2.68
N ALA A 62 8.65 4.58 1.79
CA ALA A 62 7.93 4.35 0.54
C ALA A 62 8.65 3.32 -0.35
N ILE A 63 9.97 3.39 -0.45
CA ILE A 63 10.79 2.42 -1.19
C ILE A 63 10.62 1.02 -0.60
N ARG A 64 10.75 0.85 0.73
CA ARG A 64 10.53 -0.45 1.40
C ARG A 64 9.12 -0.99 1.19
N ASN A 65 8.12 -0.11 1.20
CA ASN A 65 6.73 -0.49 0.91
C ASN A 65 6.55 -0.95 -0.54
N SER A 66 7.23 -0.29 -1.50
CA SER A 66 7.24 -0.70 -2.91
C SER A 66 7.94 -2.04 -3.11
N GLU A 67 9.08 -2.27 -2.45
CA GLU A 67 9.78 -3.57 -2.47
C GLU A 67 8.88 -4.68 -1.94
N THR A 68 8.19 -4.44 -0.82
CA THR A 68 7.23 -5.40 -0.27
C THR A 68 6.07 -5.67 -1.24
N SER A 69 5.57 -4.63 -1.91
CA SER A 69 4.52 -4.77 -2.94
C SER A 69 5.02 -5.60 -4.13
N ILE A 70 6.27 -5.43 -4.55
CA ILE A 70 6.89 -6.23 -5.61
C ILE A 70 6.96 -7.70 -5.19
N SER A 71 7.43 -7.99 -3.98
CA SER A 71 7.49 -9.37 -3.47
C SER A 71 6.10 -10.02 -3.38
N MET A 72 5.08 -9.24 -2.99
CA MET A 72 3.69 -9.70 -3.00
C MET A 72 3.22 -10.05 -4.42
N THR A 73 3.47 -9.17 -5.39
CA THR A 73 3.12 -9.41 -6.80
C THR A 73 3.86 -10.62 -7.37
N GLN A 74 5.14 -10.80 -7.06
CA GLN A 74 5.90 -11.98 -7.51
C GLN A 74 5.32 -13.28 -6.94
N THR A 75 4.87 -13.27 -5.69
CA THR A 75 4.18 -14.42 -5.08
C THR A 75 2.86 -14.71 -5.80
N ALA A 76 2.11 -13.66 -6.14
CA ALA A 76 0.89 -13.77 -6.92
C ALA A 76 1.15 -14.32 -8.33
N GLU A 77 2.17 -13.81 -9.04
CA GLU A 77 2.57 -14.26 -10.38
C GLU A 77 3.00 -15.74 -10.38
N GLY A 78 3.77 -16.17 -9.38
CA GLY A 78 4.16 -17.57 -9.24
C GLY A 78 2.96 -18.50 -9.12
N ALA A 79 1.97 -18.13 -8.30
CA ALA A 79 0.73 -18.88 -8.18
C ALA A 79 -0.14 -18.83 -9.45
N LEU A 80 -0.20 -17.69 -10.15
CA LEU A 80 -0.94 -17.56 -11.41
C LEU A 80 -0.31 -18.36 -12.55
N ASN A 81 1.01 -18.55 -12.55
CA ASN A 81 1.66 -19.46 -13.50
C ASN A 81 1.18 -20.90 -13.31
N GLU A 82 0.99 -21.35 -12.07
CA GLU A 82 0.41 -22.67 -11.79
C GLU A 82 -1.04 -22.77 -12.26
N VAL A 83 -1.85 -21.74 -11.98
CA VAL A 83 -3.23 -21.67 -12.48
C VAL A 83 -3.27 -21.72 -14.02
N SER A 84 -2.36 -21.03 -14.70
CA SER A 84 -2.26 -21.06 -16.17
C SER A 84 -1.97 -22.47 -16.70
N SER A 85 -1.02 -23.19 -16.08
CA SER A 85 -0.71 -24.59 -16.43
C SER A 85 -1.92 -25.51 -16.24
N ILE A 86 -2.61 -25.40 -15.11
CA ILE A 86 -3.83 -26.18 -14.82
C ILE A 86 -4.92 -25.91 -15.86
N LEU A 87 -5.14 -24.64 -16.23
CA LEU A 87 -6.14 -24.29 -17.24
C LEU A 87 -5.80 -24.86 -18.63
N LEU A 88 -4.51 -24.95 -18.98
CA LEU A 88 -4.08 -25.61 -20.22
C LEU A 88 -4.35 -27.12 -20.19
N GLU A 89 -4.10 -27.78 -19.06
CA GLU A 89 -4.43 -29.20 -18.86
C GLU A 89 -5.94 -29.45 -18.92
N MET A 90 -6.75 -28.63 -18.23
CA MET A 90 -8.21 -28.69 -18.29
C MET A 90 -8.73 -28.53 -19.73
N ARG A 91 -8.11 -27.64 -20.52
CA ARG A 91 -8.42 -27.48 -21.95
C ARG A 91 -8.06 -28.72 -22.75
N GLN A 92 -6.91 -29.34 -22.48
CA GLN A 92 -6.50 -30.58 -23.14
C GLN A 92 -7.48 -31.73 -22.85
N ILE A 93 -7.87 -31.91 -21.58
CA ILE A 93 -8.86 -32.91 -21.17
C ILE A 93 -10.21 -32.63 -21.86
N SER A 94 -10.64 -31.37 -21.93
CA SER A 94 -11.88 -30.99 -22.62
C SER A 94 -11.86 -31.35 -24.11
N MET A 95 -10.72 -31.14 -24.78
CA MET A 95 -10.54 -31.53 -26.18
C MET A 95 -10.49 -33.05 -26.36
N HIS A 96 -9.89 -33.77 -25.40
CA HIS A 96 -9.87 -35.23 -25.38
C HIS A 96 -11.27 -35.82 -25.20
N ALA A 97 -12.04 -35.28 -24.25
CA ALA A 97 -13.43 -35.64 -23.99
C ALA A 97 -14.35 -35.35 -25.19
N ALA A 98 -14.09 -34.27 -25.94
CA ALA A 98 -14.85 -33.92 -27.14
C ALA A 98 -14.59 -34.87 -28.33
N ASN A 99 -13.52 -35.68 -28.30
CA ASN A 99 -13.18 -36.61 -29.37
C ASN A 99 -14.03 -37.90 -29.29
N SER A 100 -15.29 -37.81 -29.70
CA SER A 100 -16.28 -38.90 -29.70
C SER A 100 -15.90 -40.14 -30.53
N GLY A 101 -14.91 -40.04 -31.43
CA GLY A 101 -14.47 -41.17 -32.25
C GLY A 101 -13.47 -42.11 -31.57
N ALA A 102 -12.75 -41.62 -30.56
CA ALA A 102 -11.74 -42.39 -29.82
C ALA A 102 -12.15 -42.69 -28.37
N ASN A 103 -13.15 -41.98 -27.84
CA ASN A 103 -13.45 -41.95 -26.41
C ASN A 103 -14.62 -42.90 -26.05
N ASP A 104 -14.40 -43.77 -25.07
CA ASP A 104 -15.41 -44.73 -24.56
C ASP A 104 -16.02 -44.20 -23.24
N ALA A 105 -17.20 -44.69 -22.85
CA ALA A 105 -17.93 -44.18 -21.68
C ALA A 105 -17.10 -44.25 -20.37
N LYS A 106 -16.22 -45.25 -20.24
CA LYS A 106 -15.31 -45.37 -19.10
C LYS A 106 -14.19 -44.32 -19.12
N MET A 107 -13.68 -43.99 -20.31
CA MET A 107 -12.64 -42.97 -20.48
C MET A 107 -13.21 -41.57 -20.27
N MET A 108 -14.43 -41.28 -20.78
CA MET A 108 -15.13 -40.03 -20.48
C MET A 108 -15.34 -39.82 -18.97
N LYS A 109 -15.65 -40.87 -18.22
CA LYS A 109 -15.76 -40.80 -16.76
C LYS A 109 -14.41 -40.56 -16.07
N GLY A 110 -13.32 -41.09 -16.62
CA GLY A 110 -11.96 -40.80 -16.18
C GLY A 110 -11.59 -39.33 -16.39
N ASP A 111 -11.81 -38.83 -17.60
CA ASP A 111 -11.59 -37.43 -17.99
C ASP A 111 -12.37 -36.47 -17.08
N GLN A 112 -13.62 -36.79 -16.76
CA GLN A 112 -14.44 -36.00 -15.83
C GLN A 112 -13.84 -35.96 -14.41
N ASN A 113 -13.42 -37.11 -13.87
CA ASN A 113 -12.80 -37.15 -12.54
C ASN A 113 -11.48 -36.37 -12.50
N GLU A 114 -10.68 -36.43 -13.57
CA GLU A 114 -9.44 -35.67 -13.68
C GLU A 114 -9.72 -34.16 -13.72
N PHE A 115 -10.72 -33.75 -14.51
CA PHE A 115 -11.17 -32.36 -14.57
C PHE A 115 -11.65 -31.83 -13.20
N GLU A 116 -12.42 -32.63 -12.45
CA GLU A 116 -12.85 -32.29 -11.09
C GLU A 116 -11.66 -32.14 -10.13
N ASN A 117 -10.67 -33.03 -10.18
CA ASN A 117 -9.46 -32.91 -9.36
C ASN A 117 -8.64 -31.66 -9.69
N LEU A 118 -8.57 -31.26 -10.96
CA LEU A 118 -7.91 -30.03 -11.38
C LEU A 118 -8.67 -28.79 -10.88
N LEU A 119 -10.00 -28.83 -10.89
CA LEU A 119 -10.84 -27.76 -10.34
C LEU A 119 -10.61 -27.60 -8.83
N ASP A 120 -10.63 -28.70 -8.07
CA ASP A 120 -10.32 -28.69 -6.63
C ASP A 120 -8.92 -28.17 -6.34
N THR A 121 -7.95 -28.49 -7.20
CA THR A 121 -6.58 -28.00 -7.09
C THR A 121 -6.51 -26.49 -7.33
N LEU A 122 -7.24 -25.98 -8.32
CA LEU A 122 -7.35 -24.55 -8.61
C LEU A 122 -7.97 -23.79 -7.42
N ASP A 123 -9.06 -24.30 -6.86
CA ASP A 123 -9.71 -23.72 -5.69
C ASP A 123 -8.77 -23.71 -4.47
N ARG A 124 -8.02 -24.80 -4.28
CA ARG A 124 -7.02 -24.87 -3.22
C ARG A 124 -5.93 -23.83 -3.41
N ILE A 125 -5.36 -23.67 -4.62
CA ILE A 125 -4.36 -22.63 -4.91
C ILE A 125 -4.92 -21.23 -4.59
N ALA A 126 -6.17 -20.96 -4.98
CA ALA A 126 -6.82 -19.69 -4.72
C ALA A 126 -6.99 -19.41 -3.21
N GLN A 127 -7.31 -20.43 -2.41
CA GLN A 127 -7.51 -20.32 -0.97
C GLN A 127 -6.20 -20.29 -0.16
N THR A 128 -5.18 -21.03 -0.59
CA THR A 128 -3.91 -21.17 0.16
C THR A 128 -2.87 -20.14 -0.22
N THR A 129 -3.01 -19.45 -1.37
CA THR A 129 -2.02 -18.43 -1.76
C THR A 129 -2.17 -17.20 -0.88
N GLN A 130 -1.15 -16.95 -0.05
CA GLN A 130 -1.09 -15.83 0.87
C GLN A 130 0.29 -15.18 0.88
N PHE A 131 0.32 -13.87 1.12
CA PHE A 131 1.55 -13.13 1.42
C PHE A 131 1.54 -12.70 2.89
N GLY A 132 2.43 -13.29 3.69
CA GLY A 132 2.37 -13.17 5.14
C GLY A 132 1.08 -13.78 5.69
N THR A 133 0.20 -12.95 6.25
CA THR A 133 -1.12 -13.36 6.77
C THR A 133 -2.28 -12.99 5.85
N ARG A 134 -2.01 -12.37 4.70
CA ARG A 134 -3.04 -11.87 3.79
C ARG A 134 -3.27 -12.84 2.63
N PRO A 135 -4.46 -13.44 2.48
CA PRO A 135 -4.79 -14.22 1.29
C PRO A 135 -4.83 -13.31 0.06
N LEU A 136 -4.42 -13.80 -1.11
CA LEU A 136 -4.32 -12.98 -2.32
C LEU A 136 -5.52 -13.15 -3.27
N PHE A 137 -6.10 -14.36 -3.36
CA PHE A 137 -7.07 -14.71 -4.40
C PHE A 137 -8.44 -15.18 -3.88
N ASN A 138 -8.68 -15.15 -2.57
CA ASN A 138 -9.96 -15.57 -1.98
C ASN A 138 -11.09 -14.52 -2.09
N GLY A 139 -10.86 -13.40 -2.79
CA GLY A 139 -11.83 -12.30 -2.93
C GLY A 139 -11.98 -11.38 -1.70
N SER A 140 -11.35 -11.67 -0.56
CA SER A 140 -11.48 -10.84 0.66
C SER A 140 -10.83 -9.47 0.54
N ASN A 141 -9.92 -9.29 -0.43
CA ASN A 141 -9.30 -8.00 -0.75
C ASN A 141 -10.13 -7.16 -1.73
N SER A 142 -11.30 -7.66 -2.15
CA SER A 142 -12.21 -6.89 -2.99
C SER A 142 -12.86 -5.77 -2.17
N ALA A 143 -13.19 -4.66 -2.84
CA ALA A 143 -13.97 -3.60 -2.21
C ALA A 143 -15.33 -4.20 -1.80
N THR A 144 -15.63 -4.15 -0.51
CA THR A 144 -16.93 -4.53 0.04
C THR A 144 -17.56 -3.29 0.67
N GLY A 145 -18.88 -3.24 0.66
CA GLY A 145 -19.63 -2.17 1.31
C GLY A 145 -20.87 -2.75 1.96
N GLU A 146 -21.24 -2.18 3.08
CA GLU A 146 -22.46 -2.54 3.81
C GLU A 146 -23.38 -1.32 3.79
N ALA A 147 -24.63 -1.52 3.36
CA ALA A 147 -25.65 -0.49 3.41
C ALA A 147 -26.42 -0.64 4.72
N VAL A 148 -26.30 0.34 5.62
CA VAL A 148 -27.00 0.34 6.91
C VAL A 148 -28.20 1.29 6.83
N GLY A 149 -29.41 0.75 6.71
CA GLY A 149 -30.65 1.52 6.76
C GLY A 149 -31.85 0.82 6.08
N PRO A 150 -33.09 1.11 6.51
CA PRO A 150 -34.29 0.52 5.91
C PRO A 150 -34.44 0.95 4.45
N GLY A 151 -34.53 -0.02 3.53
CA GLY A 151 -34.72 0.21 2.10
C GLY A 151 -33.44 0.47 1.29
N LEU A 152 -32.27 0.36 1.90
CA LEU A 152 -30.98 0.46 1.22
C LEU A 152 -30.40 -0.94 0.97
N SER A 153 -29.98 -1.20 -0.26
CA SER A 153 -29.22 -2.40 -0.63
C SER A 153 -27.86 -1.95 -1.15
N PHE A 154 -26.80 -2.60 -0.70
CA PHE A 154 -25.50 -2.48 -1.36
C PHE A 154 -25.60 -3.15 -2.74
N ILE A 155 -25.28 -2.41 -3.80
CA ILE A 155 -25.45 -2.88 -5.19
C ILE A 155 -24.14 -3.49 -5.70
N SER A 156 -23.04 -2.75 -5.58
CA SER A 156 -21.70 -3.25 -5.91
C SER A 156 -20.63 -2.25 -5.42
N ALA A 157 -19.43 -2.75 -5.21
CA ALA A 157 -18.24 -1.92 -5.16
C ALA A 157 -17.30 -2.34 -6.27
N THR A 158 -16.60 -1.36 -6.80
CA THR A 158 -15.60 -1.54 -7.86
C THR A 158 -14.23 -1.25 -7.28
N PRO A 159 -13.13 -1.60 -7.96
CA PRO A 159 -11.77 -1.25 -7.53
C PRO A 159 -11.52 0.26 -7.39
N LYS A 160 -12.43 1.11 -7.90
CA LYS A 160 -12.40 2.57 -7.77
C LYS A 160 -13.20 3.11 -6.58
N THR A 161 -13.90 2.24 -5.84
CA THR A 161 -14.68 2.64 -4.67
C THR A 161 -13.73 3.13 -3.58
N LYS A 162 -13.87 4.39 -3.18
CA LYS A 162 -13.11 4.96 -2.07
C LYS A 162 -13.73 4.52 -0.75
N GLU A 163 -12.88 4.23 0.23
CA GLU A 163 -13.33 3.99 1.59
C GLU A 163 -14.19 5.16 2.08
N ALA A 164 -15.23 4.85 2.86
CA ALA A 164 -16.04 5.88 3.47
C ALA A 164 -15.18 6.67 4.48
N PRO A 165 -15.32 8.01 4.54
CA PRO A 165 -14.54 8.85 5.45
C PRO A 165 -14.86 8.60 6.94
N THR A 166 -15.86 7.78 7.26
CA THR A 166 -16.26 7.43 8.63
C THR A 166 -16.78 5.99 8.66
N LYS A 167 -16.65 5.30 9.82
CA LYS A 167 -17.18 3.94 10.04
C LYS A 167 -18.68 3.81 9.70
N SER A 168 -19.42 4.92 9.72
CA SER A 168 -20.86 4.97 9.42
C SER A 168 -21.20 5.16 7.94
N GLY A 169 -20.22 5.16 7.03
CA GLY A 169 -20.48 5.28 5.59
C GLY A 169 -20.68 6.73 5.12
N TYR A 170 -21.11 6.88 3.86
CA TYR A 170 -21.64 8.14 3.34
C TYR A 170 -23.10 8.28 3.78
N GLN A 171 -23.48 9.44 4.31
CA GLN A 171 -24.87 9.70 4.66
C GLN A 171 -25.70 9.81 3.38
N ILE A 172 -26.66 8.90 3.21
CA ILE A 172 -27.63 8.93 2.12
C ILE A 172 -28.91 9.53 2.68
N ASP A 173 -29.23 10.76 2.27
CA ASP A 173 -30.50 11.41 2.61
C ASP A 173 -31.53 11.12 1.51
N ILE A 174 -32.51 10.25 1.81
CA ILE A 174 -33.57 9.90 0.87
C ILE A 174 -34.65 10.97 0.96
N GLN A 175 -34.54 12.00 0.12
CA GLN A 175 -35.52 13.10 0.10
C GLN A 175 -36.86 12.73 -0.57
N GLN A 176 -36.90 11.60 -1.30
CA GLN A 176 -38.13 11.09 -1.90
C GLN A 176 -38.06 9.56 -2.07
N VAL A 177 -39.12 8.85 -1.65
CA VAL A 177 -39.24 7.39 -1.84
C VAL A 177 -39.43 7.10 -3.34
N ALA A 178 -38.68 6.15 -3.89
CA ALA A 178 -38.76 5.80 -5.31
C ALA A 178 -40.19 5.39 -5.70
N SER A 179 -40.83 6.14 -6.58
CA SER A 179 -42.09 5.77 -7.21
C SER A 179 -41.83 4.66 -8.25
N ARG A 180 -42.61 3.57 -8.19
CA ARG A 180 -42.49 2.43 -9.14
C ARG A 180 -42.50 2.94 -10.59
N GLY A 181 -41.49 2.53 -11.37
CA GLY A 181 -41.45 2.82 -12.80
C GLY A 181 -42.61 2.12 -13.53
N PHE A 182 -43.44 2.89 -14.23
CA PHE A 182 -44.50 2.37 -15.08
C PHE A 182 -43.92 2.11 -16.48
N ALA A 183 -43.87 0.85 -16.90
CA ALA A 183 -43.60 0.49 -18.29
C ALA A 183 -44.95 0.29 -19.01
N SER A 184 -45.33 1.25 -19.86
CA SER A 184 -46.49 1.10 -20.75
C SER A 184 -46.00 0.60 -22.10
N GLY A 185 -46.17 -0.70 -22.37
CA GLY A 185 -45.99 -1.27 -23.70
C GLY A 185 -47.26 -1.06 -24.53
N THR A 186 -47.14 -0.43 -25.70
CA THR A 186 -48.18 -0.49 -26.75
C THR A 186 -48.07 -1.83 -27.48
N ARG A 187 -49.23 -2.46 -27.66
CA ARG A 187 -49.41 -3.77 -28.29
C ARG A 187 -49.07 -3.77 -29.78
#